data_AF-A0A0S8A729-F1
#
_entry.id   AF-A0A0S8A729-F1
#
_cell.length_a   1.000
_cell.length_b   1.000
_cell.length_c   1.000
_cell.angle_alpha   90.00
_cell.angle_beta   90.00
_cell.angle_gamma   90.00
#
_symmetry.space_group_name_H-M   'P 1'
#
loop_
_entity.id
_entity.type
_entity.pdbx_description
1 polymer ?
#
loop_
_entity_poly.entity_id
_entity_poly.type
_entity_poly.pdbx_seq_one_letter_code
_entity_poly.pdbx_strand_id
1 'polypeptide(L)'
;MIKYYKAWISYFALLAIINILGIASIPFTVENSTFFEVIWHVVTLIGLVGLFGYIKQVKIGSPVFWSAFLLVDLTLYFGTAVYGHLEAVKLYGELGKATSKNYELRVMLPLFIFLIPYWYGIFQYGFKSKTLWK
;
A
#
# COMPACT_ATOMS: atom_id res chain seq x y z
N MET A 1 -13.45 13.34 -17.06
CA MET A 1 -12.39 14.08 -16.34
C MET A 1 -12.48 13.74 -14.85
N ILE A 2 -11.39 13.30 -14.21
CA ILE A 2 -11.40 12.96 -12.78
C ILE A 2 -11.67 14.23 -11.95
N LYS A 3 -12.69 14.18 -11.09
CA LYS A 3 -12.93 15.23 -10.08
C LYS A 3 -11.71 15.26 -9.14
N TYR A 4 -11.11 16.44 -8.94
CA TYR A 4 -9.89 16.64 -8.15
C TYR A 4 -8.57 16.10 -8.75
N TYR A 5 -8.43 16.11 -10.08
CA TYR A 5 -7.22 15.67 -10.79
C TYR A 5 -5.89 16.20 -10.20
N LYS A 6 -5.82 17.49 -9.82
CA LYS A 6 -4.61 18.07 -9.21
C LYS A 6 -4.26 17.42 -7.86
N ALA A 7 -5.26 17.12 -7.02
CA ALA A 7 -5.05 16.47 -5.74
C ALA A 7 -4.54 15.03 -5.92
N TRP A 8 -5.05 14.31 -6.93
CA TRP A 8 -4.56 12.99 -7.28
C TRP A 8 -3.10 12.99 -7.74
N ILE A 9 -2.68 13.98 -8.53
CA ILE A 9 -1.27 14.13 -8.91
C ILE A 9 -0.40 14.38 -7.69
N SER A 10 -0.78 15.31 -6.81
CA SER A 10 -0.02 15.60 -5.60
C SER A 10 0.09 14.37 -4.69
N TYR A 11 -1.00 13.61 -4.55
CA TYR A 11 -1.02 12.37 -3.78
C TYR A 11 -0.13 11.29 -4.39
N PHE A 12 -0.18 11.09 -5.72
CA PHE A 12 0.71 10.17 -6.43
C PHE A 12 2.19 10.56 -6.23
N ALA A 13 2.53 11.83 -6.39
CA ALA A 13 3.91 12.30 -6.22
C ALA A 13 4.39 12.08 -4.78
N LEU A 14 3.55 12.39 -3.79
CA LEU A 14 3.86 12.15 -2.38
C LEU A 14 4.11 10.66 -2.09
N LEU A 15 3.23 9.77 -2.55
CA LEU A 15 3.41 8.33 -2.37
C LEU A 15 4.69 7.82 -3.06
N ALA A 16 4.97 8.28 -4.28
CA ALA A 16 6.19 7.90 -4.98
C ALA A 16 7.44 8.34 -4.21
N ILE A 17 7.45 9.57 -3.67
CA ILE A 17 8.56 10.07 -2.85
C ILE A 17 8.70 9.23 -1.57
N ILE A 18 7.61 8.99 -0.84
CA ILE A 18 7.63 8.16 0.37
C ILE A 18 8.15 6.76 0.06
N ASN A 19 7.72 6.16 -1.04
CA ASN A 19 8.14 4.82 -1.43
C ASN A 19 9.64 4.77 -1.78
N ILE A 20 10.15 5.75 -2.54
CA ILE A 20 11.59 5.85 -2.86
C ILE A 20 12.42 6.08 -1.59
N LEU A 21 11.99 6.98 -0.72
CA LEU A 21 12.67 7.24 0.56
C LEU A 21 12.66 6.00 1.45
N GLY A 22 11.54 5.27 1.48
CA GLY A 22 11.43 4.01 2.21
C GLY A 22 12.44 2.97 1.71
N ILE A 23 12.49 2.72 0.39
CA ILE A 23 13.49 1.83 -0.21
C ILE A 23 14.92 2.26 0.14
N ALA A 24 15.22 3.56 0.04
CA ALA A 24 16.54 4.10 0.33
C ALA A 24 16.94 3.96 1.82
N SER A 25 15.96 3.84 2.71
CA SER A 25 16.18 3.67 4.15
C SER A 25 16.37 2.22 4.58
N ILE A 26 16.14 1.24 3.69
CA ILE A 26 16.29 -0.18 3.99
C ILE A 26 17.78 -0.49 4.17
N PRO A 27 18.25 -0.88 5.37
CA PRO A 27 19.59 -1.39 5.52
C PRO A 27 19.65 -2.76 4.84
N PHE A 28 20.42 -2.88 3.77
CA PHE A 28 20.71 -4.17 3.13
C PHE A 28 21.68 -4.99 4.00
N THR A 29 21.24 -5.34 5.21
CA THR A 29 21.89 -6.29 6.11
C THR A 29 21.22 -7.66 5.96
N VAL A 30 21.94 -8.75 6.21
CA VAL A 30 21.57 -10.14 5.86
C VAL A 30 20.40 -10.71 6.70
N GLU A 31 19.67 -9.88 7.46
CA GLU A 31 18.59 -10.34 8.34
C GLU A 31 17.26 -10.48 7.58
N ASN A 32 16.54 -11.57 7.84
CA ASN A 32 15.31 -11.94 7.13
C ASN A 32 14.15 -10.91 7.25
N SER A 33 14.24 -9.93 8.15
CA SER A 33 13.27 -8.85 8.31
C SER A 33 13.19 -7.94 7.08
N THR A 34 14.29 -7.80 6.34
CA THR A 34 14.40 -6.92 5.17
C THR A 34 13.62 -7.43 3.95
N PHE A 35 13.34 -8.73 3.87
CA PHE A 35 12.70 -9.35 2.70
C PHE A 35 11.25 -8.89 2.51
N PHE A 36 10.47 -8.85 3.58
CA PHE A 36 9.07 -8.42 3.53
C PHE A 36 8.95 -6.93 3.21
N GLU A 37 9.85 -6.10 3.75
CA GLU A 37 9.91 -4.67 3.45
C GLU A 37 10.18 -4.43 1.96
N VAL A 38 11.14 -5.15 1.37
CA VAL A 38 11.45 -5.07 -0.07
C VAL A 38 10.25 -5.47 -0.92
N ILE A 39 9.56 -6.58 -0.58
CA ILE A 39 8.34 -6.99 -1.28
C ILE A 39 7.28 -5.90 -1.24
N TRP A 40 7.05 -5.31 -0.06
CA TRP A 40 6.09 -4.22 0.11
C TRP A 40 6.37 -3.03 -0.78
N HIS A 41 7.64 -2.63 -0.89
CA HIS A 41 8.03 -1.55 -1.77
C HIS A 41 7.81 -1.89 -3.24
N VAL A 42 8.19 -3.10 -3.68
CA VAL A 42 7.98 -3.57 -5.06
C VAL A 42 6.49 -3.61 -5.40
N VAL A 43 5.65 -4.14 -4.51
CA VAL A 43 4.20 -4.19 -4.70
C VAL A 43 3.63 -2.77 -4.80
N THR A 44 4.04 -1.87 -3.91
CA THR A 44 3.59 -0.48 -3.95
C THR A 44 4.03 0.22 -5.25
N LEU A 45 5.22 -0.05 -5.79
CA LEU A 45 5.66 0.47 -7.09
C LEU A 45 4.75 -0.02 -8.23
N ILE A 46 4.39 -1.30 -8.24
CA ILE A 46 3.45 -1.86 -9.24
C ILE A 46 2.09 -1.16 -9.11
N GLY A 47 1.59 -0.95 -7.90
CA GLY A 47 0.33 -0.25 -7.70
C GLY A 47 0.38 1.23 -8.07
N LEU A 48 1.53 1.91 -7.91
CA LEU A 48 1.73 3.28 -8.38
C LEU A 48 1.59 3.37 -9.91
N VAL A 49 2.01 2.34 -10.66
CA VAL A 49 1.75 2.25 -12.11
C VAL A 49 0.25 2.18 -12.39
N GLY A 50 -0.50 1.39 -11.61
CA GLY A 50 -1.96 1.30 -11.72
C GLY A 50 -2.65 2.62 -11.39
N LEU A 51 -2.21 3.28 -10.31
CA LEU A 51 -2.69 4.60 -9.91
C LEU A 51 -2.39 5.66 -10.97
N PHE A 52 -1.21 5.61 -11.59
CA PHE A 52 -0.87 6.50 -12.71
C PHE A 52 -1.81 6.27 -13.90
N GLY A 53 -2.05 5.01 -14.27
CA GLY A 53 -3.02 4.64 -15.31
C GLY A 53 -4.42 5.19 -15.03
N TYR A 54 -4.87 5.13 -13.77
CA TYR A 54 -6.10 5.79 -13.33
C TYR A 54 -6.02 7.30 -13.54
N ILE A 55 -5.03 7.99 -12.97
CA ILE A 55 -4.95 9.46 -13.01
C ILE A 55 -4.90 10.00 -14.44
N LYS A 56 -4.10 9.36 -15.30
CA LYS A 56 -3.93 9.76 -16.69
C LYS A 56 -4.99 9.18 -17.63
N GLN A 57 -5.85 8.29 -17.14
CA GLN A 57 -6.85 7.59 -17.95
C GLN A 57 -6.20 6.80 -19.11
N VAL A 58 -4.98 6.30 -18.91
CA VAL A 58 -4.22 5.55 -19.92
C VAL A 58 -4.29 4.06 -19.61
N LYS A 59 -4.46 3.24 -20.65
CA LYS A 59 -4.44 1.79 -20.54
C LYS A 59 -3.01 1.27 -20.43
N ILE A 60 -2.72 0.74 -19.25
CA ILE A 60 -1.52 0.01 -18.82
C ILE A 60 -2.01 -1.31 -18.23
N GLY A 61 -1.78 -2.44 -18.90
CA GLY A 61 -2.25 -3.76 -18.44
C GLY A 61 -3.75 -4.00 -18.64
N SER A 62 -4.20 -5.19 -18.23
CA SER A 62 -5.61 -5.60 -18.34
C SER A 62 -6.39 -5.27 -17.06
N PRO A 63 -7.71 -4.99 -17.16
CA PRO A 63 -8.58 -4.81 -15.99
C PRO A 63 -8.49 -5.95 -14.98
N VAL A 64 -8.47 -7.19 -15.48
CA VAL A 64 -8.36 -8.42 -14.68
C VAL A 64 -7.06 -8.46 -13.88
N PHE A 65 -5.94 -8.06 -14.49
CA PHE A 65 -4.66 -7.97 -13.80
C PHE A 65 -4.75 -7.02 -12.60
N TRP A 66 -5.31 -5.83 -12.78
CA TRP A 66 -5.39 -4.84 -11.68
C TRP A 66 -6.35 -5.25 -10.56
N SER A 67 -7.45 -5.91 -10.90
CA SER A 67 -8.35 -6.48 -9.90
C SER A 67 -7.68 -7.59 -9.08
N ALA A 68 -6.93 -8.49 -9.73
CA ALA A 68 -6.17 -9.54 -9.05
C ALA A 68 -5.01 -8.96 -8.23
N PHE A 69 -4.29 -8.00 -8.78
CA PHE A 69 -3.22 -7.29 -8.09
C PHE A 69 -3.72 -6.60 -6.83
N LEU A 70 -4.86 -5.89 -6.90
CA LEU A 70 -5.45 -5.22 -5.74
C LEU A 70 -5.78 -6.21 -4.62
N LEU A 71 -6.26 -7.41 -4.94
CA LEU A 71 -6.51 -8.46 -3.95
C LEU A 71 -5.20 -8.88 -3.27
N VAL A 72 -4.15 -9.15 -4.04
CA VAL A 72 -2.82 -9.52 -3.50
C VAL A 72 -2.27 -8.40 -2.61
N ASP A 73 -2.34 -7.16 -3.06
CA ASP A 73 -1.87 -5.98 -2.33
C ASP A 73 -2.61 -5.81 -0.99
N LEU A 74 -3.95 -5.87 -1.01
CA LEU A 74 -4.76 -5.83 0.20
C LEU A 74 -4.45 -7.01 1.13
N THR A 75 -4.30 -8.23 0.60
CA THR A 75 -3.92 -9.40 1.42
C THR A 75 -2.55 -9.22 2.07
N LEU A 76 -1.58 -8.62 1.39
CA LEU A 76 -0.28 -8.32 1.99
C LEU A 76 -0.41 -7.27 3.11
N TYR A 77 -1.14 -6.18 2.89
CA TYR A 77 -1.33 -5.14 3.90
C TYR A 77 -2.11 -5.63 5.13
N PHE A 78 -3.25 -6.29 4.93
CA PHE A 78 -4.05 -6.81 6.04
C PHE A 78 -3.40 -8.04 6.67
N GLY A 79 -2.74 -8.89 5.89
CA GLY A 79 -2.04 -10.07 6.37
C GLY A 79 -0.89 -9.73 7.30
N THR A 80 -0.06 -8.75 6.95
CA THR A 80 1.03 -8.30 7.84
C THR A 80 0.49 -7.54 9.05
N ALA A 81 -0.58 -6.76 8.92
CA ALA A 81 -1.20 -6.10 10.06
C ALA A 81 -1.78 -7.12 11.07
N VAL A 82 -2.44 -8.17 10.58
CA VAL A 82 -2.95 -9.26 11.41
C VAL A 82 -1.79 -10.05 12.01
N TYR A 83 -0.76 -10.39 11.23
CA TYR A 83 0.40 -11.12 11.71
C TYR A 83 1.16 -10.35 12.79
N GLY A 84 1.48 -9.07 12.55
CA GLY A 84 2.11 -8.19 13.52
C GLY A 84 1.27 -8.05 14.79
N HIS A 85 -0.06 -7.94 14.66
CA HIS A 85 -0.95 -7.91 15.82
C HIS A 85 -0.91 -9.22 16.63
N LEU A 86 -0.92 -10.38 15.96
CA LEU A 86 -0.85 -11.69 16.61
C LEU A 86 0.50 -11.91 17.31
N GLU A 87 1.59 -11.48 16.67
CA GLU A 87 2.95 -11.56 17.23
C GLU A 87 3.09 -10.64 18.44
N ALA A 88 2.60 -9.41 18.36
CA ALA A 88 2.51 -8.50 19.50
C ALA A 88 1.68 -9.11 20.63
N VAL A 89 0.52 -9.71 20.34
CA VAL A 89 -0.31 -10.35 21.37
C VAL A 89 0.42 -11.51 22.07
N LYS A 90 1.22 -12.31 21.34
CA LYS A 90 2.04 -13.36 21.95
C LYS A 90 3.14 -12.78 22.83
N LEU A 91 3.92 -11.82 22.31
CA LEU A 91 5.04 -11.23 23.02
C LEU A 91 4.61 -10.47 24.31
N TYR A 92 3.48 -9.75 24.24
CA TYR A 92 2.95 -8.97 25.36
C TYR A 92 1.97 -9.74 26.25
N GLY A 93 1.52 -10.93 25.82
CA GLY A 93 0.86 -11.89 26.69
C GLY A 93 1.83 -12.48 27.72
N GLU A 94 3.11 -12.57 27.37
CA GLU A 94 4.19 -13.04 28.26
C GLU A 94 4.84 -11.90 29.06
N LEU A 95 4.92 -10.69 28.50
CA LEU A 95 5.43 -9.49 29.15
C LEU A 95 4.26 -8.51 29.37
N GLY A 96 3.65 -8.54 30.55
CA GLY A 96 2.51 -7.69 30.94
C GLY A 96 2.77 -6.17 30.89
N LYS A 97 2.93 -5.59 29.70
CA LYS A 97 3.16 -4.17 29.44
C LYS A 97 2.26 -3.69 28.31
N ALA A 98 1.20 -2.98 28.69
CA ALA A 98 0.21 -2.37 27.81
C ALA A 98 0.72 -1.18 26.97
N THR A 99 2.01 -0.84 27.05
CA THR A 99 2.60 0.39 26.47
C THR A 99 2.96 0.26 25.00
N SER A 100 3.29 -0.94 24.51
CA SER A 100 3.67 -1.20 23.11
C SER A 100 2.46 -1.41 22.18
N LYS A 101 1.41 -2.07 22.66
CA LYS A 101 0.21 -2.44 21.88
C LYS A 101 -0.53 -1.22 21.33
N ASN A 102 -0.43 -0.09 22.03
CA ASN A 102 -1.01 1.18 21.58
C ASN A 102 -0.13 1.89 20.54
N TYR A 103 1.18 1.70 20.56
CA TYR A 103 2.09 2.40 19.65
C TYR A 103 1.98 1.87 18.22
N GLU A 104 2.03 0.55 18.02
CA GLU A 104 1.91 -0.06 16.70
C GLU A 104 0.56 0.23 16.05
N LEU A 105 -0.54 0.12 16.80
CA LEU A 105 -1.88 0.41 16.30
C LEU A 105 -2.06 1.90 15.95
N ARG A 106 -1.46 2.81 16.74
CA ARG A 106 -1.47 4.26 16.47
C ARG A 106 -0.64 4.64 15.25
N VAL A 107 0.36 3.86 14.88
CA VAL A 107 1.19 4.11 13.68
C VAL A 107 0.59 3.44 12.45
N MET A 108 0.09 2.21 12.58
CA MET A 108 -0.53 1.47 11.46
C MET A 108 -1.84 2.11 11.00
N LEU A 109 -2.74 2.51 11.91
CA LEU A 109 -4.06 3.01 11.54
C LEU A 109 -4.01 4.27 10.63
N PRO A 110 -3.19 5.30 10.92
CA PRO A 110 -3.01 6.43 10.01
C PRO A 110 -2.45 6.02 8.64
N LEU A 111 -1.53 5.04 8.59
CA LEU A 111 -0.97 4.54 7.34
C LEU A 111 -2.04 3.88 6.49
N PHE A 112 -2.89 3.04 7.08
CA PHE A 112 -4.05 2.44 6.39
C PHE A 112 -4.97 3.51 5.81
N ILE A 113 -5.33 4.52 6.61
CA ILE A 113 -6.18 5.62 6.15
C ILE A 113 -5.52 6.37 4.99
N PHE A 114 -4.21 6.61 5.07
CA PHE A 114 -3.44 7.28 4.05
C PHE A 114 -3.38 6.50 2.73
N LEU A 115 -3.48 5.17 2.76
CA LEU A 115 -3.46 4.29 1.58
C LEU A 115 -4.84 4.03 0.95
N ILE A 116 -5.93 4.39 1.62
CA ILE A 116 -7.30 4.23 1.07
C ILE A 116 -7.44 4.89 -0.32
N PRO A 117 -6.99 6.13 -0.57
CA PRO A 117 -7.09 6.73 -1.90
C PRO A 117 -6.31 5.95 -2.96
N TYR A 118 -5.15 5.38 -2.61
CA TYR A 118 -4.35 4.55 -3.50
C TYR A 118 -5.11 3.28 -3.92
N TRP A 119 -5.66 2.52 -2.97
CA TRP A 119 -6.46 1.33 -3.28
C TRP A 119 -7.72 1.68 -4.06
N TYR A 120 -8.37 2.79 -3.72
CA TYR A 120 -9.53 3.28 -4.47
C TYR A 120 -9.17 3.61 -5.92
N GLY A 121 -8.04 4.27 -6.17
CA GLY A 121 -7.56 4.58 -7.52
C GLY A 121 -7.34 3.32 -8.36
N ILE A 122 -6.63 2.33 -7.80
CA ILE A 122 -6.41 1.03 -8.45
C ILE A 122 -7.73 0.28 -8.67
N PHE A 123 -8.66 0.32 -7.71
CA PHE A 123 -9.99 -0.27 -7.86
C PHE A 123 -10.77 0.36 -9.01
N GLN A 124 -10.83 1.70 -9.08
CA GLN A 124 -11.49 2.39 -10.20
C GLN A 124 -10.84 2.02 -11.53
N TYR A 125 -9.52 1.86 -11.54
CA TYR A 125 -8.77 1.47 -12.73
C TYR A 125 -9.09 0.06 -13.21
N GLY A 126 -9.05 -0.92 -12.31
CA GLY A 126 -9.34 -2.33 -12.62
C GLY A 126 -10.81 -2.57 -12.96
N PHE A 127 -11.75 -1.98 -12.22
CA PHE A 127 -13.16 -2.33 -12.36
C PHE A 127 -13.99 -1.36 -13.23
N LYS A 128 -13.58 -0.09 -13.39
CA LYS A 128 -14.30 0.90 -14.21
C LYS A 128 -13.59 1.28 -15.52
N SER A 129 -12.60 0.51 -15.94
CA SER A 129 -11.81 0.75 -17.17
C SER A 129 -12.65 1.06 -18.42
N LYS A 130 -13.79 0.39 -18.62
CA LYS A 130 -14.67 0.58 -19.80
C LYS A 130 -15.28 1.99 -19.92
N THR A 131 -15.37 2.75 -18.82
CA THR A 131 -15.89 4.13 -18.81
C THR A 131 -14.79 5.19 -18.77
N LEU A 132 -13.57 4.79 -18.39
CA LEU A 132 -12.41 5.67 -18.26
C LEU A 132 -11.56 5.72 -19.55
N TRP A 133 -11.61 4.69 -20.39
CA TRP A 133 -10.81 4.56 -21.62
C TRP A 133 -11.63 4.79 -22.90
N LYS A 134 -12.43 5.86 -22.93
CA LYS A 134 -13.09 6.32 -24.16
C LYS A 134 -12.21 7.33 -24.88
#